data_AF-A0A6M4H234-F1
#
_entry.id   AF-A0A6M4H234-F1
#
_cell.length_a   1.000
_cell.length_b   1.000
_cell.length_c   1.000
_cell.angle_alpha   90.00
_cell.angle_beta   90.00
_cell.angle_gamma   90.00
#
_symmetry.space_group_name_H-M   'P 1'
#
loop_
_entity.id
_entity.type
_entity.pdbx_description
1 polymer ?
#
loop_
_entity_poly.entity_id
_entity_poly.type
_entity_poly.pdbx_seq_one_letter_code
_entity_poly.pdbx_strand_id
1 'polypeptide(L)'
;MQTLTAAVLFVISAGAFAQVVPPRSIDLDRPGELDALERDNPGHYLKIAQIRELASRMPCNDEFRRTLAVKFDAEVSACSFLTMTSYPSQRRLTFTLDTMSYRTTVQMDESGYRFIPLK
;
A
#
# COMPACT_ATOMS: atom_id res chain seq x y z
N MET A 1 -54.01 7.49 -46.20
CA MET A 1 -52.82 8.36 -46.27
C MET A 1 -52.29 8.54 -44.85
N GLN A 2 -51.03 8.17 -44.64
CA GLN A 2 -50.35 8.03 -43.35
C GLN A 2 -49.90 9.39 -42.81
N THR A 3 -50.04 9.63 -41.51
CA THR A 3 -49.26 10.64 -40.79
C THR A 3 -48.59 9.96 -39.58
N LEU A 4 -47.32 9.64 -39.73
CA LEU A 4 -46.43 9.12 -38.69
C LEU A 4 -45.89 10.30 -37.88
N THR A 5 -46.34 10.47 -36.64
CA THR A 5 -45.71 11.36 -35.66
C THR A 5 -44.66 10.58 -34.89
N ALA A 6 -43.39 10.81 -35.22
CA ALA A 6 -42.25 10.23 -34.51
C ALA A 6 -42.00 10.99 -33.20
N ALA A 7 -42.24 10.34 -32.06
CA ALA A 7 -41.83 10.83 -30.76
C ALA A 7 -40.39 10.35 -30.48
N VAL A 8 -39.43 11.27 -30.51
CA VAL A 8 -38.04 11.00 -30.15
C VAL A 8 -37.91 11.05 -28.63
N LEU A 9 -37.72 9.87 -28.00
CA LEU A 9 -37.43 9.73 -26.58
C LEU A 9 -35.91 9.89 -26.36
N PHE A 10 -35.51 11.03 -25.81
CA PHE A 10 -34.13 11.31 -25.40
C PHE A 10 -33.89 10.67 -24.03
N VAL A 11 -33.32 9.47 -24.01
CA VAL A 11 -32.92 8.78 -22.76
C VAL A 11 -31.65 9.44 -22.24
N ILE A 12 -31.79 10.29 -21.21
CA ILE A 12 -30.66 10.85 -20.48
C ILE A 12 -30.17 9.78 -19.51
N SER A 13 -29.19 8.99 -19.93
CA SER A 13 -28.45 8.08 -19.07
C SER A 13 -27.59 8.89 -18.09
N ALA A 14 -28.08 9.05 -16.86
CA ALA A 14 -27.31 9.59 -15.75
C ALA A 14 -26.20 8.59 -15.37
N GLY A 15 -25.03 8.74 -15.99
CA GLY A 15 -23.82 8.04 -15.56
C GLY A 15 -23.41 8.54 -14.19
N ALA A 16 -23.67 7.75 -13.15
CA ALA A 16 -23.06 7.96 -11.84
C ALA A 16 -21.54 7.78 -12.01
N PHE A 17 -20.80 8.89 -12.09
CA PHE A 17 -19.36 8.87 -11.95
C PHE A 17 -19.06 8.45 -10.52
N ALA A 18 -18.89 7.15 -10.28
CA ALA A 18 -18.25 6.65 -9.09
C ALA A 18 -16.84 7.24 -9.09
N GLN A 19 -16.64 8.31 -8.32
CA GLN A 19 -15.33 8.87 -8.10
C GLN A 19 -14.53 7.80 -7.38
N VAL A 20 -13.67 7.11 -8.13
CA VAL A 20 -12.67 6.20 -7.57
C VAL A 20 -11.69 7.08 -6.79
N VAL A 21 -12.06 7.41 -5.56
CA VAL A 21 -11.13 8.01 -4.62
C VAL A 21 -10.08 6.94 -4.37
N PRO A 22 -8.81 7.15 -4.76
CA PRO A 22 -7.78 6.17 -4.46
C PRO A 22 -7.79 5.92 -2.95
N PRO A 23 -7.78 4.65 -2.50
CA PRO A 23 -7.84 4.35 -1.08
C PRO A 23 -6.73 5.13 -0.37
N ARG A 24 -7.11 6.05 0.53
CA ARG A 24 -6.13 6.79 1.32
C ARG A 24 -5.34 5.78 2.14
N SER A 25 -4.03 5.71 1.89
CA SER A 25 -3.16 4.85 2.69
C SER A 25 -3.16 5.31 4.14
N ILE A 26 -3.35 4.37 5.06
CA ILE A 26 -3.17 4.58 6.49
C ILE A 26 -1.67 4.79 6.75
N ASP A 27 -1.34 5.84 7.47
CA ASP A 27 0.03 6.25 7.75
C ASP A 27 0.38 5.84 9.18
N LEU A 28 1.03 4.68 9.32
CA LEU A 28 1.31 4.03 10.59
C LEU A 28 2.35 4.78 11.44
N ASP A 29 3.02 5.78 10.86
CA ASP A 29 3.97 6.62 11.58
C ASP A 29 3.27 7.79 12.29
N ARG A 30 1.97 8.01 12.04
CA ARG A 30 1.21 9.04 12.77
C ARG A 30 0.90 8.57 14.19
N PRO A 31 0.93 9.48 15.18
CA PRO A 31 0.59 9.14 16.57
C PRO A 31 -0.79 8.48 16.68
N GLY A 32 -0.86 7.35 17.38
CA GLY A 32 -2.10 6.62 17.68
C GLY A 32 -2.62 5.69 16.58
N GLU A 33 -2.09 5.72 15.35
CA GLU A 33 -2.57 4.84 14.26
C GLU A 33 -2.22 3.37 14.52
N LEU A 34 -1.04 3.09 15.08
CA LEU A 34 -0.66 1.71 15.45
C LEU A 34 -1.50 1.18 16.60
N ASP A 35 -1.77 2.00 17.64
CA ASP A 35 -2.59 1.59 18.77
C ASP A 35 -4.05 1.36 18.34
N ALA A 36 -4.57 2.23 17.47
CA ALA A 36 -5.88 2.05 16.86
C ALA A 36 -5.93 0.76 16.03
N LEU A 37 -4.89 0.48 15.25
CA LEU A 37 -4.80 -0.75 14.45
C LEU A 37 -4.76 -2.00 15.35
N GLU A 38 -3.99 -2.01 16.43
CA GLU A 38 -3.92 -3.14 17.35
C GLU A 38 -5.28 -3.44 17.98
N ARG A 39 -6.03 -2.40 18.37
CA ARG A 39 -7.38 -2.52 18.93
C ARG A 39 -8.42 -2.97 17.89
N ASP A 40 -8.40 -2.36 16.70
CA ASP A 40 -9.49 -2.50 15.72
C ASP A 40 -9.26 -3.68 14.76
N ASN A 41 -8.00 -4.02 14.49
CA ASN A 41 -7.61 -5.16 13.66
C ASN A 41 -6.27 -5.77 14.13
N PRO A 42 -6.29 -6.54 15.24
CA PRO A 42 -5.09 -7.16 15.80
C PRO A 42 -4.40 -8.12 14.82
N GLY A 43 -5.14 -8.72 13.89
CA GLY A 43 -4.57 -9.58 12.86
C GLY A 43 -3.66 -8.82 11.89
N HIS A 44 -4.11 -7.64 11.43
CA HIS A 44 -3.28 -6.78 10.58
C HIS A 44 -2.10 -6.22 11.36
N TYR A 45 -2.30 -5.81 12.62
CA TYR A 45 -1.22 -5.36 13.49
C TYR A 45 -0.08 -6.38 13.56
N LEU A 46 -0.39 -7.65 13.82
CA LEU A 46 0.62 -8.73 13.88
C LEU A 46 1.34 -8.94 12.55
N LYS A 47 0.61 -8.97 11.42
CA LYS A 47 1.22 -9.08 10.09
C LYS A 47 2.15 -7.89 9.80
N ILE A 48 1.70 -6.68 10.10
CA ILE A 48 2.46 -5.45 9.87
C ILE A 48 3.73 -5.41 10.71
N ALA A 49 3.68 -5.85 11.97
CA ALA A 49 4.87 -5.96 12.81
C ALA A 49 5.92 -6.90 12.17
N GLN A 50 5.50 -8.05 11.65
CA GLN A 50 6.39 -8.99 10.97
C GLN A 50 6.90 -8.44 9.63
N ILE A 51 6.06 -7.73 8.88
CA ILE A 51 6.45 -7.06 7.64
C ILE A 51 7.52 -6.00 7.91
N ARG A 52 7.37 -5.18 8.96
CA ARG A 52 8.37 -4.17 9.34
C ARG A 52 9.71 -4.82 9.70
N GLU A 53 9.67 -5.96 10.39
CA GLU A 53 10.88 -6.72 10.76
C GLU A 53 11.55 -7.45 9.57
N LEU A 54 10.80 -7.82 8.54
CA LEU A 54 11.40 -8.27 7.28
C LEU A 54 11.94 -7.09 6.48
N ALA A 55 11.23 -5.97 6.52
CA ALA A 55 11.64 -4.74 5.88
C ALA A 55 12.77 -4.00 6.61
N SER A 56 13.21 -4.42 7.80
CA SER A 56 14.46 -3.91 8.36
C SER A 56 15.67 -4.65 7.77
N ARG A 57 15.49 -5.91 7.39
CA ARG A 57 16.57 -6.86 7.05
C ARG A 57 16.74 -7.19 5.58
N MET A 58 15.65 -7.20 4.82
CA MET A 58 15.67 -7.58 3.41
C MET A 58 15.72 -6.32 2.54
N PRO A 59 16.53 -6.28 1.46
CA PRO A 59 16.46 -5.19 0.49
C PRO A 59 15.13 -5.23 -0.27
N CYS A 60 14.65 -4.08 -0.76
CA CYS A 60 13.39 -3.99 -1.51
C CYS A 60 13.52 -4.46 -2.97
N ASN A 61 13.84 -5.74 -3.15
CA ASN A 61 13.95 -6.41 -4.44
C ASN A 61 12.73 -7.34 -4.70
N ASP A 62 12.77 -8.09 -5.80
CA ASP A 62 11.70 -9.03 -6.14
C ASP A 62 11.52 -10.15 -5.12
N GLU A 63 12.60 -10.59 -4.47
CA GLU A 63 12.54 -11.61 -3.42
C GLU A 63 11.76 -11.12 -2.20
N PHE A 64 11.98 -9.87 -1.79
CA PHE A 64 11.17 -9.22 -0.74
C PHE A 64 9.70 -9.17 -1.14
N ARG A 65 9.37 -8.71 -2.35
CA ARG A 65 7.98 -8.64 -2.83
C ARG A 65 7.32 -10.02 -2.85
N ARG A 66 7.99 -11.06 -3.36
CA ARG A 66 7.49 -12.44 -3.37
C ARG A 66 7.31 -12.97 -1.95
N THR A 67 8.24 -12.68 -1.05
CA THR A 67 8.16 -13.10 0.35
C THR A 67 6.92 -12.50 1.02
N LEU A 68 6.64 -11.21 0.78
CA LEU A 68 5.47 -10.55 1.33
C LEU A 68 4.15 -11.13 0.78
N ALA A 69 4.09 -11.36 -0.53
CA ALA A 69 2.94 -11.95 -1.18
C ALA A 69 2.65 -13.37 -0.61
N VAL A 70 3.66 -14.23 -0.52
CA VAL A 70 3.47 -15.62 -0.07
C VAL A 70 3.17 -15.71 1.43
N LYS A 71 3.84 -14.92 2.27
CA LYS A 71 3.71 -15.04 3.73
C LYS A 71 2.52 -14.29 4.31
N PHE A 72 2.13 -13.17 3.70
CA PHE A 72 1.16 -12.26 4.29
C PHE A 72 -0.03 -11.94 3.40
N ASP A 73 -0.02 -12.42 2.15
CA ASP A 73 -0.94 -11.98 1.10
C ASP A 73 -0.86 -10.45 0.89
N ALA A 74 0.37 -9.93 0.95
CA ALA A 74 0.64 -8.50 0.88
C ALA A 74 1.17 -8.09 -0.50
N GLU A 75 0.63 -7.02 -1.05
CA GLU A 75 1.12 -6.41 -2.29
C GLU A 75 1.93 -5.14 -1.99
N VAL A 76 3.20 -5.11 -2.41
CA VAL A 76 4.07 -3.92 -2.23
C VAL A 76 3.87 -2.95 -3.40
N SER A 77 3.25 -1.81 -3.13
CA SER A 77 3.04 -0.75 -4.11
C SER A 77 4.22 0.20 -4.21
N ALA A 78 4.93 0.45 -3.12
CA ALA A 78 6.15 1.26 -3.14
C ALA A 78 7.15 0.83 -2.05
N CYS A 79 8.42 0.84 -2.40
CA CYS A 79 9.50 0.82 -1.41
C CYS A 79 10.65 1.70 -1.89
N SER A 80 10.99 2.71 -1.10
CA SER A 80 12.00 3.72 -1.47
C SER A 80 12.83 4.11 -0.26
N PHE A 81 14.13 4.28 -0.43
CA PHE A 81 14.98 4.89 0.59
C PHE A 81 14.50 6.33 0.86
N LEU A 82 14.44 6.72 2.13
CA LEU A 82 14.09 8.08 2.53
C LEU A 82 15.34 8.90 2.80
N THR A 83 16.27 8.33 3.57
CA THR A 83 17.45 9.07 4.03
C THR A 83 18.64 8.11 4.07
N MET A 84 19.54 8.25 3.08
CA MET A 84 20.79 7.48 3.04
C MET A 84 21.86 8.01 3.99
N THR A 85 21.67 9.24 4.50
CA THR A 85 22.60 9.91 5.42
C THR A 85 22.24 9.73 6.89
N SER A 86 21.14 9.05 7.22
CA SER A 86 20.80 8.71 8.61
C SER A 86 21.45 7.38 9.00
N TYR A 87 21.86 7.27 10.27
CA TYR A 87 22.26 6.02 10.88
C TYR A 87 21.31 5.69 12.05
N PRO A 88 20.56 4.57 12.00
CA PRO A 88 20.42 3.67 10.85
C PRO A 88 19.70 4.34 9.67
N SER A 89 19.92 3.85 8.44
CA SER A 89 19.21 4.40 7.28
C SER A 89 17.75 3.99 7.29
N GLN A 90 16.92 4.83 6.69
CA GLN A 90 15.47 4.65 6.70
C GLN A 90 14.90 4.49 5.29
N ARG A 91 13.80 3.74 5.20
CA ARG A 91 13.02 3.59 3.97
C ARG A 91 11.53 3.72 4.23
N ARG A 92 10.80 4.17 3.21
CA ARG A 92 9.35 4.18 3.18
C ARG A 92 8.86 2.92 2.51
N LEU A 93 7.96 2.21 3.16
CA LEU A 93 7.25 1.07 2.60
C LEU A 93 5.77 1.44 2.49
N THR A 94 5.19 1.19 1.31
CA THR A 94 3.74 1.23 1.08
C THR A 94 3.30 -0.12 0.53
N PHE A 95 2.29 -0.71 1.15
CA PHE A 95 1.80 -2.04 0.81
C PHE A 95 0.32 -2.18 1.16
N THR A 96 -0.34 -3.13 0.53
CA THR A 96 -1.74 -3.45 0.77
C THR A 96 -1.85 -4.80 1.48
N LEU A 97 -2.72 -4.87 2.49
CA LEU A 97 -3.22 -6.13 3.05
C LEU A 97 -4.74 -6.16 2.84
N ASP A 98 -5.24 -7.23 2.24
CA ASP A 98 -6.63 -7.32 1.78
C ASP A 98 -7.00 -6.13 0.88
N THR A 99 -7.84 -5.22 1.35
CA THR A 99 -8.24 -3.98 0.64
C THR A 99 -7.66 -2.71 1.26
N MET A 100 -6.80 -2.84 2.29
CA MET A 100 -6.30 -1.71 3.06
C MET A 100 -4.85 -1.39 2.72
N SER A 101 -4.60 -0.16 2.27
CA SER A 101 -3.25 0.35 2.02
C SER A 101 -2.63 0.92 3.28
N TYR A 102 -1.40 0.52 3.57
CA TYR A 102 -0.60 0.98 4.69
C TYR A 102 0.69 1.61 4.22
N ARG A 103 1.15 2.61 4.96
CA ARG A 103 2.44 3.28 4.79
C ARG A 103 3.15 3.32 6.14
N THR A 104 4.44 3.01 6.12
CA THR A 104 5.30 3.12 7.31
C THR A 104 6.74 3.40 6.92
N THR A 105 7.47 4.01 7.85
CA THR A 105 8.91 4.20 7.78
C THR A 105 9.60 3.12 8.60
N VAL A 106 10.58 2.46 7.97
CA VAL A 106 11.31 1.35 8.56
C VAL A 106 12.79 1.72 8.64
N GLN A 107 13.37 1.53 9.82
CA GLN A 107 14.82 1.60 10.03
C GLN A 107 15.44 0.29 9.53
N MET A 108 16.48 0.40 8.73
CA MET A 108 17.20 -0.76 8.20
C MET A 108 18.35 -1.14 9.12
N ASP A 109 18.56 -2.44 9.29
CA ASP A 109 19.74 -2.95 9.95
C ASP A 109 20.90 -3.15 8.97
N GLU A 110 22.02 -3.67 9.47
CA GLU A 110 23.22 -3.94 8.66
C GLU A 110 22.96 -4.85 7.45
N SER A 111 22.00 -5.78 7.57
CA SER A 111 21.64 -6.73 6.51
C SER A 111 20.76 -6.11 5.43
N GLY A 112 19.95 -5.11 5.78
CA GLY A 112 19.11 -4.34 4.87
C GLY A 112 19.89 -3.49 3.85
N TYR A 113 21.19 -3.25 4.07
CA TYR A 113 22.04 -2.44 3.19
C TYR A 113 22.57 -3.16 1.96
N ARG A 114 22.27 -4.44 1.74
CA ARG A 114 22.88 -5.21 0.63
C ARG A 114 22.69 -4.47 -0.70
N PHE A 115 23.78 -3.87 -1.17
CA PHE A 115 23.84 -2.98 -2.32
C PHE A 115 23.20 -3.68 -3.53
N ILE A 116 22.15 -3.09 -4.08
CA ILE A 116 21.67 -3.45 -5.41
C ILE A 116 22.56 -2.69 -6.39
N PRO A 117 23.44 -3.37 -7.16
CA PRO A 117 24.23 -2.68 -8.17
C PRO A 117 23.27 -2.07 -9.19
N LEU A 118 23.37 -0.74 -9.38
CA LEU A 118 22.69 -0.05 -10.47
C LEU A 118 23.31 -0.58 -11.77
N LYS A 119 22.49 -1.21 -12.62
CA LYS A 119 22.88 -1.57 -13.99
C LYS A 119 22.80 -0.36 -14.89
#